data_AF-A0A2V6G4M0-F1
#
_entry.id   AF-A0A2V6G4M0-F1
#
_cell.length_a   1.000
_cell.length_b   1.000
_cell.length_c   1.000
_cell.angle_alpha   90.00
_cell.angle_beta   90.00
_cell.angle_gamma   90.00
#
_symmetry.space_group_name_H-M   'P 1'
#
loop_
_entity.id
_entity.type
_entity.pdbx_description
1 polymer ?
#
loop_
_entity_poly.entity_id
_entity_poly.type
_entity_poly.pdbx_seq_one_letter_code
_entity_poly.pdbx_strand_id
1 'polypeptide(L)'
;EFWGKVHFWPSLICMNVIFLPMFLQGMLGMHRRWYDGGQGWQLSGEHIWGLTGFQWNTPISWAAWIMGLAQIPFIINFFWSIKHGRKVDDNPWQATTLEWTAPNRPPHGNFVTTPVAYRGPYEYSLPGRDKDFTMQNEPVEPTERTRRRAVEQPVLV
;
A
#
# COMPACT_ATOMS: atom_id res chain seq x y z
N GLU A 1 7.81 13.00 1.37
CA GLU A 1 8.12 12.05 0.27
C GLU A 1 9.49 11.40 0.36
N PHE A 2 10.59 12.14 0.45
CA PHE A 2 11.95 11.57 0.50
C PHE A 2 12.13 10.51 1.61
N TRP A 3 11.81 10.86 2.87
CA TRP A 3 11.89 9.93 4.00
C TRP A 3 10.99 8.69 3.86
N GLY A 4 9.84 8.84 3.17
CA GLY A 4 8.98 7.72 2.83
C GLY A 4 9.65 6.76 1.85
N LYS A 5 10.34 7.27 0.82
CA LYS A 5 11.12 6.46 -0.12
C LYS A 5 12.32 5.77 0.56
N VAL A 6 12.99 6.47 1.49
CA VAL A 6 14.11 5.92 2.29
C VAL A 6 13.64 4.79 3.20
N HIS A 7 12.42 4.85 3.73
CA HIS A 7 11.84 3.72 4.45
C HIS A 7 11.39 2.59 3.50
N PHE A 8 10.73 2.94 2.39
CA PHE A 8 10.12 1.99 1.46
C PHE A 8 11.14 1.04 0.82
N TRP A 9 12.22 1.55 0.23
CA TRP A 9 13.16 0.72 -0.53
C TRP A 9 13.90 -0.32 0.32
N PRO A 10 14.50 0.02 1.47
CA PRO A 10 15.13 -0.97 2.34
C PRO A 10 14.13 -1.98 2.88
N SER A 11 12.92 -1.55 3.23
CA SER A 11 11.87 -2.45 3.71
C SER A 11 11.44 -3.45 2.64
N LEU A 12 11.25 -3.00 1.40
CA LEU A 12 10.91 -3.86 0.26
C LEU A 12 12.03 -4.87 -0.03
N ILE A 13 13.28 -4.43 -0.05
CA ILE A 13 14.44 -5.31 -0.31
C ILE A 13 14.56 -6.34 0.82
N CYS A 14 14.56 -5.91 2.08
CA CYS A 14 14.70 -6.82 3.21
C CYS A 14 13.52 -7.80 3.30
N MET A 15 12.30 -7.39 2.94
CA MET A 15 11.13 -8.27 2.88
C MET A 15 11.39 -9.42 1.91
N ASN A 16 11.87 -9.12 0.70
CA ASN A 16 12.21 -10.16 -0.26
C ASN A 16 13.36 -11.05 0.22
N VAL A 17 14.40 -10.48 0.83
CA VAL A 17 15.54 -11.26 1.35
C VAL A 17 15.17 -12.15 2.54
N ILE A 18 14.19 -11.77 3.37
CA ILE A 18 13.71 -12.61 4.47
C ILE A 18 12.82 -13.73 3.93
N PHE A 19 11.81 -13.38 3.13
CA PHE A 19 10.74 -14.31 2.79
C PHE A 19 11.04 -15.20 1.59
N LEU A 20 11.81 -14.76 0.59
CA LEU A 20 12.15 -15.61 -0.56
C LEU A 20 12.97 -16.85 -0.17
N PRO A 21 14.02 -16.75 0.68
CA PRO A 21 14.71 -17.93 1.17
C PRO A 21 13.83 -18.82 2.03
N MET A 22 12.88 -18.25 2.79
CA MET A 22 11.91 -19.03 3.57
C MET A 22 10.97 -19.85 2.69
N PHE A 23 10.59 -19.35 1.50
CA PHE A 23 9.82 -20.15 0.53
C PHE A 23 10.61 -21.38 0.08
N LEU A 24 11.89 -21.20 -0.28
CA LEU A 24 12.77 -22.31 -0.65
C LEU A 24 12.95 -23.29 0.50
N GLN A 25 13.21 -22.78 1.70
CA GLN A 25 13.36 -23.55 2.92
C GLN A 25 12.09 -24.38 3.23
N GLY A 26 10.90 -23.79 3.10
CA GLY A 26 9.63 -24.48 3.28
C GLY A 26 9.37 -25.58 2.25
N MET A 27 9.74 -25.36 0.98
CA MET A 27 9.66 -26.40 -0.06
C MET A 27 10.61 -27.57 0.18
N LEU A 28 11.74 -27.32 0.85
CA LEU A 28 12.69 -28.36 1.26
C LEU A 28 12.31 -29.05 2.59
N GLY A 29 11.09 -28.84 3.08
CA GLY A 29 10.57 -29.55 4.24
C GLY A 29 11.00 -29.01 5.61
N MET A 30 11.63 -27.84 5.69
CA MET A 30 11.85 -27.18 6.98
C MET A 30 10.52 -26.83 7.62
N HIS A 31 10.23 -27.50 8.72
CA HIS A 31 8.99 -27.28 9.44
C HIS A 31 9.05 -26.01 10.29
N ARG A 32 7.90 -25.37 10.47
CA ARG A 32 7.76 -24.21 11.35
C ARG A 32 8.01 -24.57 12.81
N ARG A 33 8.39 -23.56 13.61
CA ARG A 33 8.49 -23.60 15.09
C ARG A 33 9.65 -24.41 15.66
N TRP A 34 10.74 -24.54 14.90
CA TRP A 34 11.98 -25.11 15.39
C TRP A 34 12.83 -24.02 16.04
N TYR A 35 13.25 -24.24 17.28
CA TYR A 35 14.01 -23.26 18.07
C TYR A 35 15.51 -23.31 17.78
N ASP A 36 16.00 -24.42 17.22
CA ASP A 36 17.42 -24.73 17.00
C ASP A 36 17.97 -24.13 15.69
N GLY A 37 17.19 -23.30 14.99
CA GLY A 37 17.58 -22.75 13.70
C GLY A 37 17.71 -23.80 12.60
N GLY A 38 17.05 -24.96 12.74
CA GLY A 38 17.07 -26.03 11.73
C GLY A 38 18.26 -26.96 11.84
N GLN A 39 18.94 -27.04 12.99
CA GLN A 39 20.04 -27.99 13.20
C GLN A 39 19.57 -29.44 12.96
N GLY A 40 18.37 -29.81 13.41
CA GLY A 40 17.79 -31.13 13.12
C GLY A 40 17.49 -31.39 11.61
N TRP A 41 17.35 -30.34 10.79
CA TRP A 41 17.07 -30.42 9.36
C TRP A 41 18.37 -30.45 8.54
N GLN A 42 19.42 -29.77 9.01
CA GLN A 42 20.76 -29.89 8.44
C GLN A 42 21.31 -31.32 8.60
N LEU A 43 20.87 -32.05 9.63
CA LEU A 43 21.22 -33.45 9.88
C LEU A 43 20.49 -34.45 8.96
N SER A 44 19.35 -34.09 8.34
CA SER A 44 18.53 -35.02 7.54
C SER A 44 18.97 -35.20 6.08
N GLY A 45 20.06 -34.55 5.64
CA GLY A 45 20.85 -34.96 4.47
C GLY A 45 20.17 -34.89 3.08
N GLU A 46 18.96 -34.36 2.93
CA GLU A 46 18.31 -34.28 1.62
C GLU A 46 18.87 -33.13 0.78
N HIS A 47 19.78 -33.52 -0.12
CA HIS A 47 20.43 -32.67 -1.11
C HIS A 47 19.50 -32.39 -2.28
N ILE A 48 18.84 -31.22 -2.25
CA ILE A 48 18.12 -30.74 -3.43
C ILE A 48 18.57 -29.31 -3.76
N TRP A 49 19.07 -29.12 -4.98
CA TRP A 49 19.35 -27.82 -5.63
C TRP A 49 20.46 -26.91 -5.06
N GLY A 50 21.60 -27.43 -4.60
CA GLY A 50 22.77 -26.57 -4.28
C GLY A 50 22.55 -25.58 -3.11
N LEU A 51 21.42 -25.69 -2.40
CA LEU A 51 21.08 -24.92 -1.20
C LEU A 51 21.55 -25.60 0.10
N THR A 52 22.00 -26.86 0.03
CA THR A 52 22.52 -27.59 1.20
C THR A 52 23.90 -27.06 1.61
N GLY A 53 24.00 -26.61 2.85
CA GLY A 53 25.25 -26.09 3.46
C GLY A 53 25.27 -24.57 3.63
N PHE A 54 24.37 -23.83 2.98
CA PHE A 54 24.22 -22.39 3.22
C PHE A 54 23.33 -22.17 4.45
N GLN A 55 23.88 -21.58 5.51
CA GLN A 55 23.13 -21.25 6.73
C GLN A 55 22.18 -20.07 6.47
N TRP A 56 21.08 -20.28 5.73
CA TRP A 56 20.12 -19.24 5.33
C TRP A 56 19.49 -18.49 6.51
N ASN A 57 19.38 -19.11 7.69
CA ASN A 57 18.86 -18.46 8.88
C ASN A 57 19.71 -17.26 9.35
N THR A 58 21.02 -17.29 9.14
CA THR A 58 21.93 -16.18 9.51
C THR A 58 21.70 -14.91 8.68
N PRO A 59 21.77 -14.92 7.33
CA PRO A 59 21.47 -13.74 6.51
C PRO A 59 20.01 -13.30 6.65
N ILE A 60 19.06 -14.22 6.84
CA ILE A 60 17.66 -13.87 7.14
C ILE A 60 17.58 -13.07 8.45
N SER A 61 18.30 -13.49 9.49
CA SER A 61 18.31 -12.78 10.78
C SER A 61 18.92 -11.39 10.64
N TRP A 62 20.02 -11.24 9.90
CA TRP A 62 20.60 -9.92 9.60
C TRP A 62 19.62 -9.04 8.81
N ALA A 63 18.96 -9.59 7.79
CA ALA A 63 17.95 -8.87 7.03
C ALA A 63 16.75 -8.45 7.91
N ALA A 64 16.36 -9.27 8.89
CA ALA A 64 15.32 -8.93 9.87
C ALA A 64 15.74 -7.76 10.77
N TRP A 65 16.98 -7.75 11.26
CA TRP A 65 17.51 -6.62 12.02
C TRP A 65 17.56 -5.34 11.18
N ILE A 66 18.04 -5.42 9.94
CA ILE A 66 18.10 -4.27 9.02
C ILE A 66 16.69 -3.76 8.71
N MET A 67 15.71 -4.66 8.52
CA MET A 67 14.30 -4.27 8.36
C MET A 67 13.75 -3.55 9.59
N GLY A 68 14.09 -4.03 10.80
CA GLY A 68 13.76 -3.33 12.04
C GLY A 68 14.34 -1.92 12.08
N LEU A 69 15.60 -1.74 11.67
CA LEU A 69 16.24 -0.43 11.56
C LEU A 69 15.60 0.44 10.48
N ALA A 70 15.15 -0.14 9.36
CA ALA A 70 14.45 0.57 8.30
C ALA A 70 13.11 1.16 8.76
N GLN A 71 12.55 0.71 9.88
CA GLN A 71 11.35 1.29 10.49
C GLN A 71 11.63 2.61 11.23
N ILE A 72 12.88 2.86 11.67
CA ILE A 72 13.24 4.07 12.42
C ILE A 72 12.97 5.35 11.61
N PRO A 73 13.40 5.47 10.34
CA PRO A 73 13.05 6.62 9.49
C PRO A 73 11.53 6.83 9.36
N PHE A 74 10.74 5.76 9.31
CA PHE A 74 9.28 5.85 9.25
C PHE A 74 8.71 6.46 10.52
N ILE A 75 9.14 5.97 11.69
CA ILE A 75 8.69 6.48 12.99
C ILE A 75 9.05 7.96 13.15
N ILE A 76 10.30 8.32 12.83
CA ILE A 76 10.76 9.72 12.89
C ILE A 76 9.93 10.59 11.94
N ASN A 77 9.74 10.15 10.69
CA ASN A 77 8.98 10.91 9.71
C ASN A 77 7.50 11.05 10.10
N PHE A 78 6.90 10.04 10.71
CA PHE A 78 5.53 10.08 11.21
C PHE A 78 5.36 11.16 12.29
N PHE A 79 6.17 11.12 13.34
CA PHE A 79 6.10 12.11 14.42
C PHE A 79 6.50 13.52 13.96
N TRP A 80 7.46 13.63 13.05
CA TRP A 80 7.83 14.93 12.47
C TRP A 80 6.68 15.51 11.66
N SER A 81 6.02 14.70 10.83
CA SER A 81 4.94 15.14 9.95
C SER A 81 3.71 15.62 10.71
N ILE A 82 3.44 15.07 11.90
CA ILE A 82 2.35 15.56 12.76
C ILE A 82 2.58 17.01 13.18
N LYS A 83 3.82 17.38 13.51
CA LYS A 83 4.14 18.72 14.04
C LYS A 83 4.51 19.73 12.96
N HIS A 84 5.17 19.30 11.89
CA HIS A 84 5.73 20.18 10.84
C HIS A 84 5.25 19.83 9.42
N GLY A 85 4.20 19.01 9.30
CA GLY A 85 3.63 18.63 8.01
C GLY A 85 3.11 19.85 7.23
N ARG A 86 3.24 19.79 5.90
CA ARG A 86 2.67 20.80 5.01
C ARG A 86 1.15 20.74 5.07
N LYS A 87 0.49 21.90 5.14
CA LYS A 87 -0.96 21.99 4.98
C LYS A 87 -1.32 21.55 3.56
N VAL A 88 -2.19 20.56 3.46
CA VAL A 88 -2.71 20.02 2.20
C VAL A 88 -4.16 20.44 2.02
N ASP A 89 -4.60 20.46 0.76
CA ASP A 89 -6.00 20.61 0.40
C ASP A 89 -6.80 19.33 0.74
N ASP A 90 -8.12 19.37 0.59
CA ASP A 90 -9.01 18.24 0.91
C ASP A 90 -8.74 17.01 0.02
N ASN A 91 -8.34 17.21 -1.24
CA ASN A 91 -7.96 16.14 -2.16
C ASN A 91 -6.56 16.34 -2.76
N PRO A 92 -5.49 16.02 -2.03
CA PRO A 92 -4.12 16.19 -2.53
C PRO A 92 -3.71 15.14 -3.57
N TRP A 93 -4.44 14.03 -3.66
CA TRP A 93 -4.12 12.90 -4.54
C TRP A 93 -4.96 12.87 -5.81
N GLN A 94 -5.85 13.86 -6.00
CA GLN A 94 -6.73 13.93 -7.17
C GLN A 94 -7.56 12.65 -7.34
N ALA A 95 -7.91 12.00 -6.23
CA ALA A 95 -8.72 10.81 -6.24
C ALA A 95 -10.19 11.15 -6.56
N THR A 96 -10.89 10.22 -7.19
CA THR A 96 -12.25 10.47 -7.71
C THR A 96 -13.36 10.01 -6.75
N THR A 97 -13.00 9.24 -5.74
CA THR A 97 -13.90 8.60 -4.79
C THR A 97 -14.43 9.56 -3.72
N LEU A 98 -15.59 9.24 -3.13
CA LEU A 98 -16.31 10.15 -2.22
C LEU A 98 -15.58 10.47 -0.90
N GLU A 99 -14.64 9.65 -0.44
CA GLU A 99 -13.88 9.96 0.79
C GLU A 99 -13.06 11.25 0.66
N TRP A 100 -12.71 11.64 -0.57
CA TRP A 100 -11.96 12.87 -0.86
C TRP A 100 -12.85 14.11 -1.02
N THR A 101 -14.14 13.97 -0.73
CA THR A 101 -15.09 15.09 -0.63
C THR A 101 -15.22 15.59 0.82
N ALA A 102 -14.71 14.82 1.78
CA ALA A 102 -14.68 15.23 3.17
C ALA A 102 -13.62 16.34 3.38
N PRO A 103 -13.89 17.33 4.23
CA PRO A 103 -12.90 18.36 4.54
C PRO A 103 -11.71 17.77 5.29
N ASN A 104 -10.52 18.35 5.14
CA ASN A 104 -9.25 17.92 5.75
C ASN A 104 -9.33 17.84 7.30
N ARG A 105 -10.30 18.52 7.91
CA ARG A 105 -10.71 18.28 9.31
C ARG A 105 -12.17 17.80 9.32
N PRO A 106 -12.42 16.49 9.19
CA PRO A 106 -13.78 15.98 9.10
C PRO A 106 -14.57 16.32 10.37
N PRO A 107 -15.79 16.88 10.25
CA PRO A 107 -16.66 17.11 11.39
C PRO A 107 -17.15 15.77 11.97
N HIS A 108 -17.70 15.81 13.19
CA HIS A 108 -18.46 14.67 13.70
C HIS A 108 -19.67 14.44 12.79
N GLY A 109 -19.64 13.35 12.02
CA GLY A 109 -20.55 13.10 10.90
C GLY A 109 -19.84 12.86 9.55
N ASN A 110 -18.52 13.00 9.48
CA ASN A 110 -17.64 12.83 8.32
C ASN A 110 -17.85 13.84 7.17
N PHE A 111 -19.10 14.11 6.78
CA PHE A 111 -19.46 15.01 5.69
C PHE A 111 -20.33 16.17 6.20
N VAL A 112 -20.16 17.36 5.60
CA VAL A 112 -21.01 18.53 5.90
C VAL A 112 -22.41 18.36 5.30
N THR A 113 -22.46 17.77 4.11
CA THR A 113 -23.68 17.42 3.38
C THR A 113 -23.57 15.98 2.90
N THR A 114 -24.69 15.27 2.78
CA THR A 114 -24.69 13.89 2.26
C THR A 114 -24.12 13.89 0.84
N PRO A 115 -22.98 13.22 0.59
CA PRO A 115 -22.40 13.17 -0.75
C PRO A 115 -23.29 12.32 -1.66
N VAL A 116 -23.52 12.80 -2.88
CA VAL A 116 -24.29 12.07 -3.90
C VAL A 116 -23.31 11.58 -4.96
N ALA A 117 -23.35 10.28 -5.29
CA ALA A 117 -22.58 9.74 -6.39
C ALA A 117 -23.36 9.90 -7.71
N TYR A 118 -22.85 10.73 -8.60
CA TYR A 118 -23.36 10.86 -9.97
C TYR A 118 -22.62 9.96 -10.96
N ARG A 119 -21.42 9.49 -10.59
CA ARG A 119 -20.44 8.87 -11.49
C ARG A 119 -19.71 7.70 -10.83
N GLY A 120 -18.97 6.93 -11.64
CA GLY A 120 -18.17 5.80 -11.14
C GLY A 120 -16.89 6.22 -10.40
N PRO A 121 -16.32 5.34 -9.55
CA PRO A 121 -15.17 5.66 -8.67
C PRO A 121 -13.80 5.68 -9.36
N TYR A 122 -13.74 5.59 -10.69
CA TYR A 122 -12.49 5.51 -11.46
C TYR A 122 -12.52 6.40 -12.71
N GLU A 123 -13.19 7.54 -12.63
CA GLU A 123 -13.34 8.45 -13.77
C GLU A 123 -12.16 9.42 -13.90
N TYR A 124 -11.06 8.86 -14.38
CA TYR A 124 -9.87 9.59 -14.81
C TYR A 124 -9.91 9.84 -16.32
N SER A 125 -9.29 10.93 -16.76
CA SER A 125 -9.08 11.33 -18.14
C SER A 125 -10.36 11.34 -18.99
N LEU A 126 -11.47 11.83 -18.44
CA LEU A 126 -12.74 11.92 -19.16
C LEU A 126 -12.60 12.79 -20.42
N PRO A 127 -12.91 12.25 -21.62
CA PRO A 127 -12.79 13.01 -22.86
C PRO A 127 -13.72 14.23 -22.85
N GLY A 128 -13.14 15.43 -22.95
CA GLY A 128 -13.89 16.70 -22.98
C GLY A 128 -13.90 17.49 -21.67
N ARG A 129 -13.17 17.05 -20.64
CA ARG A 129 -12.86 17.85 -19.44
C ARG A 129 -11.41 18.33 -19.50
N ASP A 130 -11.17 19.52 -18.94
CA ASP A 130 -9.81 20.08 -18.82
C ASP A 130 -9.00 19.41 -17.70
N LYS A 131 -9.68 18.80 -16.73
CA LYS A 131 -9.05 18.11 -15.59
C LYS A 131 -8.93 16.61 -15.86
N ASP A 132 -7.81 16.05 -15.42
CA ASP A 132 -7.51 14.62 -15.55
C ASP A 132 -8.30 13.74 -14.56
N PHE A 133 -8.91 14.32 -13.54
CA PHE A 133 -9.77 13.61 -12.59
C PHE A 133 -11.10 14.34 -12.46
N THR A 134 -12.18 13.57 -12.33
CA THR A 134 -13.52 14.10 -12.06
C THR A 134 -14.10 13.36 -10.87
N MET A 135 -14.46 14.10 -9.82
CA MET A 135 -14.98 13.47 -8.61
C MET A 135 -16.37 12.83 -8.85
N GLN A 136 -16.68 11.79 -8.07
CA GLN A 136 -17.99 11.13 -8.10
C GLN A 136 -19.16 12.05 -7.74
N ASN A 137 -18.91 13.09 -6.93
CA ASN A 137 -19.92 14.07 -6.54
C ASN A 137 -20.11 15.22 -7.54
N GLU A 138 -19.33 15.26 -8.63
CA GLU A 138 -19.54 16.23 -9.70
C GLU A 138 -20.71 15.77 -10.59
N PRO A 139 -21.71 16.64 -10.83
CA PRO A 139 -22.83 16.29 -11.69
C PRO A 139 -22.37 16.01 -13.13
N VAL A 140 -23.03 15.04 -13.78
CA VAL A 140 -22.76 14.72 -15.19
C VAL A 140 -23.27 15.84 -16.08
N GLU A 141 -22.36 16.48 -16.83
CA GLU A 141 -22.71 17.55 -17.75
C GLU A 141 -23.58 17.02 -18.91
N PRO A 142 -24.51 17.83 -19.45
CA PRO A 142 -25.34 17.42 -20.58
C PRO A 142 -24.54 17.00 -21.81
N THR A 143 -23.37 17.62 -22.03
CA THR A 143 -22.44 17.31 -23.13
C THR A 143 -21.80 15.91 -23.00
N GLU A 144 -21.73 15.36 -21.80
CA GLU A 144 -21.16 14.04 -21.50
C GLU A 144 -22.23 12.94 -21.61
N ARG A 145 -23.50 13.25 -21.28
CA ARG A 145 -24.64 12.33 -21.42
C ARG A 145 -24.89 11.89 -22.85
N THR A 146 -24.65 12.75 -23.84
CA THR A 146 -24.81 12.38 -25.26
C THR A 146 -23.77 11.38 -25.72
N ARG A 147 -22.64 11.27 -25.01
CA ARG A 147 -21.52 10.39 -25.36
C ARG A 147 -21.54 9.07 -24.58
N ARG A 148 -22.14 9.05 -23.38
CA ARG A 148 -22.35 7.84 -22.58
C ARG A 148 -23.76 7.29 -22.79
N ARG A 149 -23.87 6.04 -23.22
CA ARG A 149 -25.15 5.29 -23.16
C ARG A 149 -25.65 5.32 -21.72
N ALA A 150 -26.89 5.74 -21.52
CA ALA A 150 -27.49 6.02 -20.21
C ALA A 150 -27.28 4.86 -19.23
N VAL A 151 -26.48 5.08 -18.19
CA VAL A 151 -26.44 4.20 -17.02
C VAL A 151 -27.41 4.78 -16.00
N GLU A 152 -28.35 3.94 -15.60
CA GLU A 152 -29.52 4.23 -14.76
C GLU A 152 -29.15 4.80 -13.40
N GLN A 153 -29.93 5.82 -12.99
CA GLN A 153 -30.23 6.36 -11.67
C GLN A 153 -29.08 6.55 -10.64
N PRO A 154 -29.03 7.71 -9.95
CA PRO A 154 -28.06 7.91 -8.87
C PRO A 154 -28.28 6.90 -7.75
N VAL A 155 -27.27 6.10 -7.45
CA VAL A 155 -27.27 5.20 -6.31
C VAL A 155 -26.97 6.04 -5.07
N LEU A 156 -27.99 6.22 -4.23
CA LEU A 156 -27.81 6.78 -2.90
C LEU A 156 -27.04 5.76 -2.05
N VAL A 157 -25.93 6.19 -1.47
CA VAL A 157 -25.12 5.41 -0.50
C VAL A 157 -25.52 5.83 0.92
#